data_AF-A0A497LZ64-F1
#
_entry.id   AF-A0A497LZ64-F1
#
_cell.length_a   1.000
_cell.length_b   1.000
_cell.length_c   1.000
_cell.angle_alpha   90.00
_cell.angle_beta   90.00
_cell.angle_gamma   90.00
#
_symmetry.space_group_name_H-M   'P 1'
#
loop_
_entity.id
_entity.type
_entity.pdbx_description
1 polymer ?
#
loop_
_entity_poly.entity_id
_entity_poly.type
_entity_poly.pdbx_seq_one_letter_code
_entity_poly.pdbx_strand_id
1 'polypeptide(L)'
;MSFRDYLHEKAEESRHNELSAYLMFLAGSIFFIGGILETLILHGNPEWFLFIPYYTEPTAGAVLGLALIISGLTLIVFGLGAGLNYSRDRSWYMQELQKANSLEESLAHKKRKKKVTRKVVKV
;
A
#
# COMPACT_ATOMS: atom_id res chain seq x y z
N MET A 1 -12.87 -3.87 23.07
CA MET A 1 -12.73 -2.67 22.21
C MET A 1 -14.07 -2.31 21.62
N SER A 2 -14.37 -1.02 21.46
CA SER A 2 -15.55 -0.61 20.70
C SER A 2 -15.28 -0.80 19.19
N PHE A 3 -16.34 -0.95 18.39
CA PHE A 3 -16.22 -1.10 16.93
C PHE A 3 -15.48 0.09 16.29
N ARG A 4 -15.61 1.30 16.85
CA ARG A 4 -14.86 2.49 16.43
C ARG A 4 -13.37 2.37 16.69
N ASP A 5 -12.98 1.89 17.86
CA ASP A 5 -11.57 1.72 18.22
C ASP A 5 -10.90 0.71 17.28
N TYR A 6 -11.61 -0.39 16.98
CA TYR A 6 -11.17 -1.39 16.01
C TYR A 6 -10.94 -0.80 14.61
N LEU A 7 -11.90 -0.01 14.10
CA LEU A 7 -11.78 0.62 12.79
C LEU A 7 -10.64 1.66 12.74
N HIS A 8 -10.43 2.41 13.82
CA HIS A 8 -9.32 3.36 13.93
C HIS A 8 -7.97 2.65 13.91
N GLU A 9 -7.82 1.58 14.70
CA GLU A 9 -6.59 0.80 14.76
C GLU A 9 -6.28 0.14 13.40
N LYS A 10 -7.28 -0.43 12.74
CA LYS A 10 -7.11 -1.01 11.39
C LYS A 10 -6.79 0.04 10.32
N ALA A 11 -7.35 1.25 10.41
CA ALA A 11 -7.02 2.33 9.48
C ALA A 11 -5.56 2.80 9.66
N GLU A 12 -5.07 2.86 10.89
CA GLU A 12 -3.68 3.23 11.18
C GLU A 12 -2.68 2.15 10.76
N GLU A 13 -2.99 0.88 11.03
CA GLU A 13 -2.22 -0.28 10.55
C GLU A 13 -2.15 -0.29 9.02
N SER A 14 -3.29 -0.08 8.35
CA SER A 14 -3.35 -0.02 6.89
C SER A 14 -2.51 1.12 6.31
N ARG A 15 -2.44 2.29 6.98
CA ARG A 15 -1.58 3.41 6.58
C ARG A 15 -0.10 3.04 6.70
N HIS A 16 0.28 2.36 7.77
CA HIS A 16 1.66 1.91 7.96
C HIS A 16 2.05 0.88 6.89
N ASN A 17 1.18 -0.09 6.62
CA ASN A 17 1.41 -1.11 5.61
C ASN A 17 1.45 -0.53 4.19
N GLU A 18 0.65 0.49 3.90
CA GLU A 18 0.72 1.26 2.65
C GLU A 18 2.10 1.91 2.47
N LEU A 19 2.65 2.53 3.51
CA LEU A 19 4.00 3.11 3.48
C LEU A 19 5.08 2.04 3.26
N SER A 20 4.99 0.91 3.96
CA SER A 20 5.90 -0.23 3.76
C SER A 20 5.86 -0.77 2.33
N ALA A 21 4.66 -0.83 1.72
CA ALA A 21 4.52 -1.23 0.32
C ALA A 21 5.17 -0.23 -0.65
N TYR A 22 5.06 1.09 -0.39
CA TYR A 22 5.77 2.10 -1.16
C TYR A 22 7.30 1.99 -1.01
N LEU A 23 7.80 1.72 0.20
CA LEU A 23 9.23 1.50 0.42
C LEU A 23 9.73 0.24 -0.31
N MET A 24 8.92 -0.82 -0.34
CA MET A 24 9.22 -2.05 -1.07
C MET A 24 9.32 -1.78 -2.58
N PHE A 25 8.39 -1.01 -3.13
CA PHE A 25 8.43 -0.58 -4.54
C PHE A 25 9.66 0.28 -4.86
N LEU A 26 10.02 1.21 -3.98
CA LEU A 26 11.19 2.07 -4.15
C LEU A 26 12.49 1.26 -4.10
N ALA A 27 12.64 0.37 -3.13
CA ALA A 27 13.78 -0.54 -3.03
C ALA A 27 13.89 -1.43 -4.28
N GLY A 28 12.77 -1.98 -4.75
CA GLY A 28 12.72 -2.77 -5.98
C GLY A 28 13.16 -1.97 -7.21
N SER A 29 12.77 -0.70 -7.31
CA SER A 29 13.19 0.19 -8.39
C SER A 29 14.70 0.44 -8.38
N ILE A 30 15.29 0.64 -7.19
CA ILE A 30 16.74 0.82 -7.03
C ILE A 30 17.48 -0.45 -7.45
N PHE A 31 17.04 -1.62 -7.00
CA PHE A 31 17.67 -2.89 -7.38
C PHE A 31 17.53 -3.18 -8.87
N PHE A 32 16.37 -2.89 -9.47
CA PHE A 32 16.14 -3.10 -10.89
C PHE A 32 17.05 -2.23 -11.75
N ILE A 33 17.11 -0.92 -11.48
CA ILE A 33 17.99 0.01 -12.21
C ILE A 33 19.46 -0.34 -11.95
N GLY A 34 19.82 -0.64 -10.70
CA GLY A 34 21.18 -1.05 -10.33
C GLY A 34 21.63 -2.33 -11.03
N GLY A 35 20.76 -3.35 -11.12
CA GLY A 35 21.06 -4.60 -11.82
C GLY A 35 21.23 -4.42 -13.33
N ILE A 36 20.44 -3.54 -13.95
CA ILE A 36 20.61 -3.18 -15.37
C ILE A 36 21.97 -2.48 -15.58
N LEU A 37 22.29 -1.49 -14.74
CA LEU A 37 23.56 -0.76 -14.84
C LEU A 37 24.76 -1.69 -14.64
N GLU A 38 24.73 -2.55 -13.63
CA GLU A 38 25.77 -3.54 -13.37
C GLU A 38 25.98 -4.44 -14.59
N THR A 39 24.89 -4.94 -15.17
CA THR A 39 24.93 -5.79 -16.37
C THR A 39 25.56 -5.06 -17.56
N LEU A 40 25.18 -3.79 -17.80
CA LEU A 40 25.69 -2.99 -18.92
C LEU A 40 27.17 -2.58 -18.75
N ILE A 41 27.59 -2.27 -17.53
CA ILE A 41 28.97 -1.84 -17.23
C ILE A 41 29.92 -3.03 -17.37
N LEU A 42 29.53 -4.20 -16.87
CA LEU A 42 30.38 -5.38 -16.90
C LEU A 42 30.36 -6.10 -18.24
N HIS A 43 29.24 -6.09 -18.95
CA HIS A 43 29.08 -6.75 -20.24
C HIS A 43 28.53 -5.73 -21.22
N GLY A 44 29.40 -5.15 -22.03
CA GLY A 44 29.04 -4.05 -22.95
C GLY A 44 28.02 -4.42 -24.04
N ASN A 45 27.78 -5.71 -24.31
CA ASN A 45 26.72 -6.18 -25.22
C ASN A 45 26.06 -7.47 -24.69
N PRO A 46 25.17 -7.37 -23.69
CA PRO A 46 24.33 -8.48 -23.29
C PRO A 46 23.24 -8.69 -24.34
N GLU A 47 22.85 -9.94 -24.57
CA GLU A 47 21.65 -10.23 -25.34
C GLU A 47 20.43 -10.18 -24.42
N TRP A 48 19.45 -9.35 -24.78
CA TRP A 48 18.31 -9.03 -23.92
C TRP A 48 17.02 -9.68 -24.40
N PHE A 49 16.26 -10.25 -23.47
CA PHE A 49 14.85 -10.52 -23.65
C PHE A 49 14.07 -9.51 -22.82
N LEU A 50 13.54 -8.48 -23.49
CA LEU A 50 12.94 -7.29 -22.87
C LEU A 50 13.94 -6.54 -21.96
N PHE A 51 13.99 -6.93 -20.69
CA PHE A 51 14.80 -6.32 -19.63
C PHE A 51 15.54 -7.38 -18.79
N ILE A 52 15.55 -8.63 -19.24
CA ILE A 52 16.30 -9.73 -18.62
C ILE A 52 17.42 -10.14 -19.59
N PRO A 53 18.69 -10.06 -19.19
CA PRO A 53 19.79 -10.53 -20.02
C PRO A 53 19.79 -12.07 -20.01
N TYR A 54 19.59 -12.69 -21.19
CA TYR A 54 19.48 -14.15 -21.30
C TYR A 54 20.79 -14.84 -21.71
N TYR A 55 21.71 -14.08 -22.31
CA TYR A 55 23.04 -14.55 -22.64
C TYR A 55 24.09 -13.52 -22.22
N THR A 56 24.98 -13.95 -21.33
CA THR A 56 26.12 -13.19 -20.80
C THR A 56 27.26 -14.16 -20.52
N GLU A 57 28.51 -13.69 -20.56
CA GLU A 57 29.63 -14.52 -20.11
C GLU A 57 29.46 -14.88 -18.61
N PRO A 58 29.72 -16.14 -18.22
CA PRO A 58 29.49 -16.61 -16.86
C PRO A 58 30.54 -16.04 -15.91
N THR A 59 30.28 -14.84 -15.40
CA THR A 59 31.10 -14.14 -14.41
C THR A 59 30.29 -13.82 -13.15
N ALA A 60 30.95 -13.60 -12.02
CA ALA A 60 30.27 -13.27 -10.76
C ALA A 60 29.40 -11.99 -10.86
N GLY A 61 29.85 -11.01 -11.66
CA GLY A 61 29.11 -9.77 -11.91
C GLY A 61 27.83 -9.98 -12.73
N ALA A 62 27.84 -10.89 -13.70
CA ALA A 62 26.64 -11.24 -14.46
C ALA A 62 25.56 -11.86 -13.58
N VAL A 63 25.96 -12.75 -12.66
CA VAL A 63 25.04 -13.37 -11.68
C VAL A 63 24.46 -12.32 -10.73
N LEU A 64 25.29 -11.39 -10.27
CA LEU A 64 24.86 -10.30 -9.39
C LEU A 64 23.86 -9.36 -10.09
N GLY A 65 24.15 -8.95 -11.33
CA GLY A 65 23.23 -8.14 -12.15
C GLY A 65 21.88 -8.83 -12.35
N LEU A 66 21.88 -10.11 -12.72
CA LEU A 66 20.66 -10.92 -12.85
C LEU A 66 19.88 -11.04 -11.53
N ALA A 67 20.57 -11.29 -10.42
CA ALA A 67 19.93 -11.38 -9.10
C ALA A 67 19.27 -10.06 -8.70
N LEU A 68 19.92 -8.92 -8.97
CA LEU A 68 19.37 -7.59 -8.73
C LEU A 68 18.16 -7.29 -9.62
N ILE A 69 18.19 -7.68 -10.90
CA ILE A 69 17.05 -7.50 -11.82
C ILE A 69 15.84 -8.32 -11.35
N ILE A 70 16.03 -9.61 -11.03
CA ILE A 70 14.95 -10.51 -10.60
C ILE A 70 14.38 -10.07 -9.25
N SER A 71 15.24 -9.77 -8.28
CA SER A 71 14.80 -9.28 -6.97
C SER A 71 14.11 -7.91 -7.08
N GLY A 72 14.63 -7.00 -7.90
CA GLY A 72 14.02 -5.72 -8.19
C GLY A 72 12.62 -5.84 -8.78
N LEU A 73 12.44 -6.68 -9.80
CA LEU A 73 11.13 -6.93 -10.42
C LEU A 73 10.13 -7.53 -9.44
N THR A 74 10.55 -8.51 -8.65
CA THR A 74 9.68 -9.11 -7.63
C THR A 74 9.25 -8.08 -6.57
N LEU A 75 10.19 -7.30 -6.05
CA LEU A 75 9.91 -6.20 -5.10
C LEU A 75 8.94 -5.17 -5.68
N ILE A 76 9.09 -4.78 -6.95
CA ILE A 76 8.19 -3.86 -7.64
C ILE A 76 6.76 -4.44 -7.70
N VAL A 77 6.62 -5.68 -8.18
CA VAL A 77 5.31 -6.34 -8.33
C VAL A 77 4.61 -6.49 -6.99
N PHE A 78 5.32 -6.97 -5.96
CA PHE A 78 4.77 -7.10 -4.61
C PHE A 78 4.45 -5.74 -3.98
N GLY A 79 5.32 -4.75 -4.13
CA GLY A 79 5.08 -3.39 -3.64
C GLY A 79 3.83 -2.75 -4.26
N LEU A 80 3.64 -2.91 -5.57
CA LEU A 80 2.46 -2.41 -6.26
C LEU A 80 1.18 -3.14 -5.81
N GLY A 81 1.21 -4.48 -5.80
CA GLY A 81 0.07 -5.29 -5.41
C GLY A 81 -0.36 -5.05 -3.97
N ALA A 82 0.60 -5.02 -3.04
CA ALA A 82 0.37 -4.73 -1.64
C ALA A 82 -0.12 -3.29 -1.43
N GLY A 83 0.49 -2.31 -2.10
CA GLY A 83 0.10 -0.90 -2.00
C GLY A 83 -1.34 -0.66 -2.45
N LEU A 84 -1.76 -1.26 -3.57
CA LEU A 84 -3.15 -1.20 -4.04
C LEU A 84 -4.12 -1.87 -3.05
N ASN A 85 -3.74 -3.00 -2.48
CA ASN A 85 -4.58 -3.70 -1.50
C ASN A 85 -4.76 -2.86 -0.22
N TYR A 86 -3.66 -2.37 0.35
CA TYR A 86 -3.70 -1.56 1.58
C TYR A 86 -4.39 -0.20 1.37
N SER A 87 -4.27 0.42 0.19
CA SER A 87 -5.00 1.65 -0.12
C SER A 87 -6.51 1.43 -0.20
N ARG A 88 -6.95 0.28 -0.75
CA ARG A 88 -8.36 -0.12 -0.77
C ARG A 88 -8.89 -0.39 0.63
N ASP A 89 -8.16 -1.17 1.42
CA ASP A 89 -8.54 -1.49 2.80
C ASP A 89 -8.70 -0.21 3.64
N ARG A 90 -7.71 0.70 3.56
CA ARG A 90 -7.79 2.02 4.22
C ARG A 90 -9.02 2.82 3.79
N SER A 91 -9.30 2.86 2.49
CA SER A 91 -10.46 3.58 1.95
C SER A 91 -11.77 3.00 2.48
N TRP A 92 -11.87 1.68 2.57
CA TRP A 92 -13.04 1.00 3.14
C TRP A 92 -13.23 1.31 4.63
N TYR A 93 -12.17 1.19 5.44
CA TYR A 93 -12.23 1.46 6.88
C TYR A 93 -12.63 2.91 7.18
N MET A 94 -12.10 3.87 6.42
CA MET A 94 -12.43 5.29 6.58
C MET A 94 -13.89 5.60 6.21
N GLN A 95 -14.42 4.96 5.16
CA GLN A 95 -15.84 5.11 4.81
C GLN A 95 -16.75 4.54 5.90
N GLU A 96 -16.38 3.41 6.49
CA GLU A 96 -17.17 2.78 7.54
C GLU A 96 -17.15 3.60 8.85
N LEU A 97 -16.01 4.23 9.18
CA LEU A 97 -15.92 5.21 10.27
C LEU A 97 -16.84 6.42 10.05
N GLN A 98 -16.86 6.97 8.83
CA GLN A 98 -17.73 8.10 8.48
C GLN A 98 -19.22 7.74 8.59
N LYS A 99 -19.61 6.53 8.14
CA LYS A 99 -20.98 6.03 8.30
C LYS A 99 -21.36 5.87 9.77
N ALA A 100 -20.49 5.28 10.59
CA ALA A 100 -20.74 5.13 12.02
C ALA A 100 -20.92 6.49 12.73
N ASN A 101 -20.05 7.46 12.42
CA ASN A 101 -20.15 8.83 12.97
C ASN A 101 -21.44 9.54 12.55
N SER A 102 -21.78 9.54 11.26
CA SER A 102 -23.00 10.20 10.75
C SER A 102 -24.28 9.57 11.30
N LEU A 103 -24.29 8.25 11.51
CA LEU A 103 -25.41 7.55 12.12
C LEU A 103 -25.57 7.96 13.59
N GLU A 104 -24.47 8.02 14.35
CA GLU A 104 -24.46 8.47 15.74
C GLU A 104 -24.93 9.92 15.88
N GLU A 105 -24.47 10.81 14.98
CA GLU A 105 -24.89 12.20 14.92
C GLU A 105 -26.38 12.34 14.59
N SER A 106 -26.89 11.55 13.64
CA SER A 106 -28.32 11.51 13.31
C SER A 106 -29.19 11.06 14.49
N LEU A 107 -28.73 10.06 15.26
CA LEU A 107 -29.41 9.56 16.44
C LEU A 107 -29.38 10.59 17.58
N ALA A 108 -28.25 11.28 17.77
CA ALA A 108 -28.12 12.36 18.73
C ALA A 108 -29.08 13.52 18.38
N HIS A 109 -29.18 13.88 17.11
CA HIS A 109 -30.09 14.92 16.62
C HIS A 109 -31.57 14.52 16.80
N LYS A 110 -31.91 13.25 16.52
CA LYS A 110 -33.25 12.70 16.75
C LYS A 110 -33.62 12.67 18.24
N LYS A 111 -32.68 12.28 19.12
CA LYS A 111 -32.84 12.33 20.59
C LYS A 111 -33.04 13.77 21.09
N ARG A 112 -32.29 14.74 20.56
CA ARG A 112 -32.46 16.18 20.88
C ARG A 112 -33.84 16.68 20.48
N LYS A 113 -34.29 16.43 19.24
CA LYS A 113 -35.65 16.78 18.79
C LYS A 113 -36.72 16.18 19.72
N LYS A 114 -36.62 14.89 20.05
CA LYS A 114 -37.59 14.21 20.94
C LYS A 114 -37.63 14.80 22.36
N LYS A 115 -36.49 15.26 22.89
CA LYS A 115 -36.42 15.98 24.19
C LYS A 115 -37.08 17.36 24.14
N VAL A 116 -36.90 18.11 23.04
CA VAL A 116 -37.53 19.43 22.85
C VAL A 116 -39.06 19.28 22.75
N THR A 117 -39.56 18.35 21.93
CA THR A 117 -41.00 18.12 21.78
C THR A 117 -41.66 17.72 23.11
N ARG A 118 -41.01 16.88 23.91
CA ARG A 118 -41.51 16.50 25.24
C ARG A 118 -41.52 17.64 26.26
N LYS A 119 -40.67 18.65 26.11
CA LYS A 119 -40.69 19.86 26.96
C LYS A 119 -41.87 20.76 26.59
N VAL A 120 -42.15 20.95 25.30
CA VAL A 120 -43.25 21.81 24.82
C VAL A 120 -44.63 21.25 25.21
N VAL A 121 -44.81 19.92 25.20
CA VAL A 121 -46.08 19.26 25.57
C VAL A 121 -46.35 19.28 27.09
N LYS A 122 -45.37 19.65 27.92
CA LYS A 122 -45.49 19.70 29.39
C LYS A 122 -45.68 21.12 29.95
N VAL A 123 -45.79 22.14 29.09
CA VAL A 123 -46.06 23.54 29.47
C VAL A 123 -47.54 23.83 29.23
#